data_AF-A0A538EQP4-F1
#
_entry.id   AF-A0A538EQP4-F1
#
_cell.length_a   1.000
_cell.length_b   1.000
_cell.length_c   1.000
_cell.angle_alpha   90.00
_cell.angle_beta   90.00
_cell.angle_gamma   90.00
#
_symmetry.space_group_name_H-M   'P 1'
#
loop_
_entity.id
_entity.type
_entity.pdbx_description
1 polymer ?
#
loop_
_entity_poly.entity_id
_entity_poly.type
_entity_poly.pdbx_seq_one_letter_code
_entity_poly.pdbx_strand_id
1 'polypeptide(L)'
;MDLPLPRRSAGALRRLPDPRGGPAGGARRRLVRVPAWLPRAATSVGDRPALVDSAGTLTYAQLDARAAAAAGALAAAGVAEGDRVGLALPAGRAFVEALHGCWRLGAVVVPLD
;
A
#
# COMPACT_ATOMS: atom_id res chain seq x y z
N MET A 1 2.37 -24.65 -38.36
CA MET A 1 1.11 -25.03 -37.67
C MET A 1 0.91 -24.02 -36.56
N ASP A 2 0.25 -22.91 -36.91
CA ASP A 2 0.15 -21.67 -36.13
C ASP A 2 -1.18 -21.68 -35.35
N LEU A 3 -1.12 -21.73 -34.02
CA LEU A 3 -2.30 -21.63 -33.15
C LEU A 3 -2.49 -20.17 -32.73
N PRO A 4 -3.60 -19.49 -33.03
CA PRO A 4 -3.77 -18.09 -32.65
C PRO A 4 -4.02 -17.98 -31.13
N LEU A 5 -3.24 -17.11 -30.47
CA LEU A 5 -3.46 -16.75 -29.07
C LEU A 5 -4.76 -15.93 -28.91
N PRO A 6 -5.57 -16.17 -27.86
CA PRO A 6 -6.77 -15.39 -27.61
C PRO A 6 -6.41 -13.95 -27.24
N ARG A 7 -6.93 -12.98 -28.00
CA ARG A 7 -6.88 -11.56 -27.64
C ARG A 7 -7.70 -11.36 -26.37
N ARG A 8 -7.02 -11.15 -25.23
CA ARG A 8 -7.67 -10.71 -23.99
C ARG A 8 -8.18 -9.28 -24.23
N SER A 9 -9.48 -9.15 -24.37
CA SER A 9 -10.19 -7.87 -24.31
C SER A 9 -9.77 -7.16 -23.03
N ALA A 10 -9.27 -5.93 -23.16
CA ALA A 10 -9.12 -5.02 -22.02
C ALA A 10 -10.51 -4.84 -21.40
N GLY A 11 -10.79 -5.59 -20.33
CA GLY A 11 -12.00 -5.43 -19.55
C GLY A 11 -12.09 -3.97 -19.13
N ALA A 12 -13.11 -3.28 -19.63
CA ALA A 12 -13.37 -1.88 -19.33
C ALA A 12 -13.29 -1.70 -17.80
N LEU A 13 -12.29 -0.95 -17.34
CA LEU A 13 -12.20 -0.55 -15.94
C LEU A 13 -13.53 0.08 -15.58
N ARG A 14 -14.27 -0.58 -14.69
CA ARG A 14 -15.55 -0.12 -14.17
C ARG A 14 -15.34 1.30 -13.67
N ARG A 15 -15.92 2.29 -14.38
CA ARG A 15 -15.80 3.70 -14.00
C ARG A 15 -16.24 3.83 -12.54
N LEU A 16 -15.34 4.34 -11.71
CA LEU A 16 -15.67 4.73 -10.35
C LEU A 16 -16.75 5.82 -10.42
N PRO A 17 -17.78 5.77 -9.56
CA PRO A 17 -18.83 6.78 -9.52
C PRO A 17 -18.24 8.19 -9.30
N ASP A 18 -18.85 9.19 -9.94
CA ASP A 18 -18.51 10.59 -9.73
C ASP A 18 -18.70 10.95 -8.24
N PRO A 19 -17.63 11.40 -7.53
CA PRO A 19 -17.71 11.72 -6.11
C PRO A 19 -18.62 12.92 -5.80
N ARG A 20 -19.15 13.63 -6.80
CA ARG A 20 -19.95 14.86 -6.60
C ARG A 20 -21.46 14.66 -6.66
N GLY A 21 -21.97 13.44 -6.85
CA GLY A 21 -23.42 13.18 -6.95
C GLY A 21 -23.87 11.93 -6.19
N GLY A 22 -24.43 12.11 -4.98
CA GLY A 22 -25.09 11.03 -4.23
C GLY A 22 -25.89 11.55 -3.02
N PRO A 23 -26.98 10.87 -2.61
CA PRO A 23 -28.07 11.45 -1.81
C PRO A 23 -27.71 11.63 -0.33
N ALA A 24 -28.43 12.55 0.31
CA ALA A 24 -28.30 12.91 1.72
C ALA A 24 -28.61 11.72 2.66
N GLY A 25 -27.69 11.41 3.57
CA GLY A 25 -27.90 10.52 4.71
C GLY A 25 -27.20 9.17 4.64
N GLY A 26 -25.94 9.11 5.07
CA GLY A 26 -25.18 7.85 5.21
C GLY A 26 -23.74 8.15 5.62
N ALA A 27 -23.21 7.41 6.59
CA ALA A 27 -21.87 7.64 7.17
C ALA A 27 -20.85 7.99 6.08
N ARG A 28 -20.33 9.22 6.11
CA ARG A 28 -19.35 9.69 5.12
C ARG A 28 -18.22 8.67 5.08
N ARG A 29 -18.06 7.96 3.96
CA ARG A 29 -16.88 7.12 3.72
C ARG A 29 -15.66 8.02 3.85
N ARG A 30 -14.95 7.92 4.97
CA ARG A 30 -13.76 8.73 5.24
C ARG A 30 -12.63 8.16 4.40
N LEU A 31 -12.43 8.74 3.22
CA LEU A 31 -11.26 8.42 2.40
C LEU A 31 -10.00 8.85 3.16
N VAL A 32 -9.07 7.92 3.33
CA VAL A 32 -7.75 8.19 3.91
C VAL A 32 -6.72 7.99 2.80
N ARG A 33 -5.82 8.97 2.66
CA ARG A 33 -4.69 8.83 1.75
C ARG A 33 -3.80 7.69 2.25
N VAL A 34 -3.42 6.79 1.35
CA VAL A 34 -2.59 5.63 1.68
C VAL A 34 -1.29 6.02 2.40
N PRO A 35 -0.53 7.04 2.00
CA PRO A 35 0.68 7.44 2.74
C PRO A 35 0.43 7.89 4.18
N ALA A 36 -0.77 8.40 4.47
CA ALA A 36 -1.11 8.99 5.76
C ALA A 36 -1.83 8.03 6.73
N TRP A 37 -2.22 6.83 6.28
CA TRP A 37 -3.05 5.96 7.11
C TRP A 37 -2.26 5.33 8.27
N LEU A 38 -1.05 4.83 8.00
CA LEU A 38 -0.23 4.14 9.00
C LEU A 38 0.30 5.10 10.09
N PRO A 39 0.81 6.31 9.78
CA PRO A 39 1.20 7.27 10.82
C PRO A 39 0.04 7.68 11.73
N ARG A 40 -1.18 7.79 11.16
CA ARG A 40 -2.40 8.10 11.93
C ARG A 40 -2.79 6.94 12.84
N ALA A 41 -2.69 5.71 12.36
CA ALA A 41 -2.95 4.52 13.17
C ALA A 41 -1.92 4.42 14.32
N ALA A 42 -0.64 4.67 14.04
CA ALA A 42 0.42 4.67 15.04
C ALA A 42 0.19 5.71 16.16
N THR A 43 -0.33 6.89 15.84
CA THR A 43 -0.67 7.90 16.86
C THR A 43 -1.97 7.60 17.61
N SER A 44 -2.94 6.99 16.94
CA SER A 44 -4.28 6.79 17.52
C SER A 44 -4.41 5.50 18.33
N VAL A 45 -3.71 4.44 17.92
CA VAL A 45 -3.79 3.08 18.47
C VAL A 45 -2.43 2.37 18.46
N GLY A 46 -1.36 3.13 18.73
CA GLY A 46 0.03 2.69 18.54
C GLY A 46 0.39 1.36 19.19
N ASP A 47 -0.14 1.07 20.37
CA ASP A 47 0.17 -0.16 21.13
C ASP A 47 -0.62 -1.39 20.66
N ARG A 48 -1.60 -1.23 19.77
CA ARG A 48 -2.38 -2.36 19.26
C ARG A 48 -1.56 -3.18 18.26
N PRO A 49 -1.73 -4.51 18.23
CA PRO A 49 -1.15 -5.36 17.19
C PRO A 49 -1.53 -4.92 15.77
N ALA A 50 -0.55 -4.83 14.89
CA ALA A 50 -0.70 -4.46 13.49
C ALA A 50 -0.30 -5.59 12.53
N LEU A 51 0.74 -6.35 12.87
CA LEU A 51 1.23 -7.48 12.08
C LEU A 51 1.65 -8.61 13.02
N VAL A 52 1.20 -9.83 12.73
CA VAL A 52 1.57 -11.05 13.46
C VAL A 52 2.12 -12.04 12.45
N ASP A 53 3.30 -12.58 12.74
CA ASP A 53 3.97 -13.60 11.94
C ASP A 53 4.74 -14.57 12.85
N SER A 54 5.52 -15.48 12.27
CA SER A 54 6.33 -16.44 13.02
C SER A 54 7.44 -15.81 13.88
N ALA A 55 7.85 -14.57 13.58
CA ALA A 55 8.80 -13.82 14.39
C ALA A 55 8.12 -13.01 15.51
N GLY A 56 6.79 -13.10 15.63
CA GLY A 56 5.99 -12.49 16.69
C GLY A 56 5.13 -11.33 16.19
N THR A 57 4.82 -10.41 17.10
CA THR A 57 3.87 -9.32 16.86
C THR A 57 4.58 -7.97 16.75
N LEU A 58 4.22 -7.18 15.75
CA LEU A 58 4.47 -5.73 15.72
C LEU A 58 3.21 -4.97 16.10
N THR A 59 3.39 -3.94 16.92
CA THR A 59 2.36 -2.93 17.15
C THR A 59 2.30 -1.93 15.98
N TYR A 60 1.23 -1.13 15.91
CA TYR A 60 1.11 -0.07 14.89
C TYR A 60 2.26 0.94 14.97
N ALA A 61 2.69 1.31 16.18
CA ALA A 61 3.82 2.23 16.36
C ALA A 61 5.13 1.62 15.85
N GLN A 62 5.37 0.33 16.11
CA GLN A 62 6.57 -0.36 15.63
C GLN A 62 6.56 -0.54 14.12
N LEU A 63 5.42 -0.88 13.53
CA LEU A 63 5.28 -1.02 12.09
C LEU A 63 5.52 0.32 11.38
N ASP A 64 4.99 1.43 11.92
CA ASP A 64 5.21 2.77 11.34
C ASP A 64 6.68 3.17 11.36
N ALA A 65 7.38 2.95 12.48
CA ALA A 65 8.82 3.22 12.60
C ALA A 65 9.65 2.41 11.59
N ARG A 66 9.32 1.13 11.42
CA ARG A 66 10.02 0.25 10.47
C ARG A 66 9.72 0.63 9.03
N ALA A 67 8.48 0.99 8.70
CA ALA A 67 8.11 1.53 7.39
C ALA A 67 8.81 2.87 7.10
N ALA A 68 9.00 3.73 8.11
CA ALA A 68 9.76 4.98 7.95
C ALA A 68 11.24 4.70 7.68
N ALA A 69 11.84 3.72 8.35
CA ALA A 69 13.21 3.28 8.05
C ALA A 69 13.33 2.72 6.61
N ALA A 70 12.37 1.90 6.18
CA ALA A 70 12.32 1.39 4.80
C ALA A 70 12.19 2.53 3.78
N ALA A 71 11.35 3.53 4.04
CA ALA A 71 11.24 4.72 3.20
C ALA A 71 12.57 5.47 3.09
N GLY A 72 13.31 5.63 4.19
CA GLY A 72 14.63 6.26 4.18
C GLY A 72 15.64 5.50 3.31
N ALA A 73 15.65 4.16 3.43
CA ALA A 73 16.52 3.31 2.60
C ALA A 73 16.16 3.37 1.11
N LEU A 74 14.87 3.34 0.77
CA LEU A 74 14.39 3.44 -0.61
C LEU A 74 14.68 4.80 -1.22
N ALA A 75 14.50 5.89 -0.47
CA ALA A 75 14.86 7.23 -0.91
C ALA A 75 16.36 7.37 -1.15
N ALA A 76 17.20 6.79 -0.29
CA ALA A 76 18.64 6.74 -0.48
C ALA A 76 19.04 5.92 -1.73
N ALA A 77 18.22 4.95 -2.14
CA ALA A 77 18.38 4.20 -3.39
C ALA A 77 17.80 4.93 -4.63
N GLY A 78 17.27 6.14 -4.46
CA GLY A 78 16.78 6.99 -5.55
C GLY A 78 15.28 6.87 -5.86
N VAL A 79 14.50 6.15 -5.05
CA VAL A 79 13.04 6.07 -5.23
C VAL A 79 12.39 7.41 -4.90
N ALA A 80 11.56 7.91 -5.81
CA ALA A 80 10.83 9.16 -5.68
C ALA A 80 9.31 8.99 -5.85
N GLU A 81 8.57 10.08 -5.63
CA GLU A 81 7.12 10.11 -5.85
C GLU A 81 6.79 9.77 -7.31
N GLY A 82 5.79 8.90 -7.50
CA GLY A 82 5.35 8.45 -8.82
C GLY A 82 6.15 7.31 -9.44
N ASP A 83 7.30 6.95 -8.87
CA ASP A 83 8.06 5.78 -9.32
C ASP A 83 7.27 4.49 -9.13
N ARG A 84 7.49 3.53 -10.03
CA ARG A 84 6.94 2.17 -9.91
C ARG A 84 8.01 1.25 -9.34
N VAL A 85 7.77 0.73 -8.16
CA VAL A 85 8.71 -0.14 -7.45
C VAL A 85 8.18 -1.57 -7.44
N GLY A 86 8.93 -2.48 -8.07
CA GLY A 86 8.67 -3.92 -8.00
C GLY A 86 9.06 -4.47 -6.63
N LEU A 87 8.13 -5.13 -5.93
CA LEU A 87 8.44 -5.85 -4.70
C LEU A 87 8.40 -7.36 -4.95
N ALA A 88 9.57 -7.94 -5.22
CA ALA A 88 9.79 -9.38 -5.30
C ALA A 88 10.23 -9.92 -3.93
N LEU A 89 9.32 -9.84 -2.95
CA LEU A 89 9.55 -10.29 -1.58
C LEU A 89 8.46 -11.29 -1.20
N PRO A 90 8.78 -12.34 -0.42
CA PRO A 90 7.75 -13.21 0.15
C PRO A 90 6.75 -12.40 0.97
N ALA A 91 5.49 -12.82 0.95
CA ALA A 91 4.47 -12.24 1.82
C ALA A 91 4.90 -12.36 3.28
N GLY A 92 4.96 -11.23 3.97
CA GLY A 92 5.43 -11.17 5.36
C GLY A 92 5.95 -9.80 5.73
N ARG A 93 6.68 -9.75 6.85
CA ARG A 93 7.13 -8.51 7.47
C ARG A 93 7.92 -7.59 6.56
N ALA A 94 8.92 -8.13 5.86
CA ALA A 94 9.73 -7.35 4.93
C ALA A 94 8.89 -6.74 3.79
N PHE A 95 7.95 -7.52 3.23
CA PHE A 95 7.03 -7.01 2.22
C PHE A 95 6.16 -5.88 2.74
N VAL A 96 5.56 -6.03 3.93
CA VAL A 96 4.69 -5.00 4.53
C VAL A 96 5.49 -3.72 4.84
N GLU A 97 6.71 -3.84 5.35
CA GLU A 97 7.59 -2.69 5.62
C GLU A 97 7.94 -1.95 4.33
N ALA A 98 8.37 -2.67 3.29
CA ALA A 98 8.70 -2.09 1.99
C ALA A 98 7.48 -1.45 1.32
N LEU A 99 6.31 -2.11 1.36
CA LEU A 99 5.05 -1.60 0.82
C LEU A 99 4.70 -0.24 1.41
N HIS A 100 4.74 -0.12 2.74
CA HIS A 100 4.44 1.13 3.43
C HIS A 100 5.55 2.17 3.27
N GLY A 101 6.81 1.74 3.16
CA GLY A 101 7.94 2.60 2.83
C GLY A 101 7.74 3.28 1.47
N CYS A 102 7.43 2.50 0.42
CA CYS A 102 7.12 3.02 -0.91
C CYS A 102 5.92 3.98 -0.89
N TRP A 103 4.82 3.59 -0.24
CA TRP A 103 3.65 4.46 -0.14
C TRP A 103 3.96 5.76 0.59
N ARG A 104 4.80 5.75 1.63
CA ARG A 104 5.23 6.96 2.33
C ARG A 104 5.97 7.93 1.40
N LEU A 105 6.76 7.41 0.45
CA LEU A 105 7.45 8.19 -0.58
C LEU A 105 6.53 8.64 -1.72
N GLY A 106 5.26 8.20 -1.76
CA GLY A 106 4.37 8.44 -2.89
C GLY A 106 4.66 7.56 -4.11
N ALA A 107 5.46 6.51 -3.94
CA ALA A 107 5.73 5.53 -5.00
C ALA A 107 4.56 4.54 -5.17
N VAL A 108 4.44 4.01 -6.37
CA VAL A 108 3.47 2.97 -6.75
C VAL A 108 4.12 1.60 -6.62
N VAL A 109 3.54 0.74 -5.80
CA VAL A 109 4.06 -0.63 -5.61
C VAL A 109 3.47 -1.58 -6.64
N VAL A 110 4.34 -2.40 -7.22
CA VAL A 110 3.99 -3.54 -8.09
C VAL A 110 4.46 -4.82 -7.39
N PRO A 111 3.56 -5.58 -6.75
CA PRO A 111 3.90 -6.89 -6.20
C PRO A 111 4.32 -7.84 -7.33
N LEU A 112 5.41 -8.57 -7.14
CA LEU A 112 5.92 -9.57 -8.08
C LEU A 112 5.97 -10.93 -7.37
N ASP A 113 5.33 -11.93 -7.95
CA ASP A 113 5.19 -13.30 -7.46
C ASP A 113 6.04 -14.32 -8.24
#